data_AF-A0A848U8B4-F1
#
_entry.id   AF-A0A848U8B4-F1
#
_cell.length_a   1.000
_cell.length_b   1.000
_cell.length_c   1.000
_cell.angle_alpha   90.00
_cell.angle_beta   90.00
_cell.angle_gamma   90.00
#
_symmetry.space_group_name_H-M   'P 1'
#
loop_
_entity.id
_entity.type
_entity.pdbx_description
1 polymer ?
#
loop_
_entity_poly.entity_id
_entity_poly.type
_entity_poly.pdbx_seq_one_letter_code
_entity_poly.pdbx_strand_id
1 'polypeptide(L)'
;MRVEAFVRALIALLVVIVVVSGAAAIGSGGVVRATVDDDPPPTRAPVTVNEFLPEDRSLGDCISAVPKPGCGSEARGGWRQGLVLAAILAGLALIAWRVVAGARRARSGPVDPA
;
A
#
# COMPACT_ATOMS: atom_id res chain seq x y z
N MET A 1 1.78 35.57 6.66
CA MET A 1 2.13 34.92 7.94
C MET A 1 1.12 33.85 8.38
N ARG A 2 -0.21 34.05 8.30
CA ARG A 2 -1.23 33.06 8.71
C ARG A 2 -1.21 31.73 7.93
N VAL A 3 -0.91 31.77 6.62
CA VAL A 3 -0.92 30.58 5.75
C VAL A 3 0.26 29.64 6.02
N GLU A 4 1.45 30.18 6.32
CA GLU A 4 2.64 29.40 6.66
C GLU A 4 2.46 28.65 7.99
N ALA A 5 1.89 29.32 8.99
CA ALA A 5 1.55 28.71 10.29
C ALA A 5 0.48 27.63 10.13
N PHE A 6 -0.54 27.88 9.30
CA PHE A 6 -1.59 26.90 9.02
C PHE A 6 -1.05 25.67 8.30
N VAL A 7 -0.17 25.84 7.30
CA VAL A 7 0.46 24.73 6.58
C VAL A 7 1.39 23.92 7.49
N ARG A 8 2.17 24.57 8.35
CA ARG A 8 3.01 23.89 9.36
C ARG A 8 2.17 23.11 10.36
N ALA A 9 1.07 23.68 10.85
CA ALA A 9 0.13 23.01 11.73
C ALA A 9 -0.52 21.79 11.05
N LEU A 10 -0.89 21.91 9.77
CA LEU A 10 -1.52 20.82 9.00
C LEU A 10 -0.55 19.68 8.70
N ILE A 11 0.73 19.99 8.44
CA ILE A 11 1.80 18.98 8.31
C ILE A 11 2.04 18.28 9.65
N ALA A 12 2.17 19.04 10.74
CA ALA A 12 2.37 18.48 12.07
C ALA A 12 1.19 17.56 12.46
N LEU A 13 -0.04 17.99 12.17
CA LEU A 13 -1.24 17.20 12.39
C LEU A 13 -1.25 15.91 11.56
N LEU A 14 -0.91 15.99 10.27
CA LEU A 14 -0.82 14.80 9.39
C LEU A 14 0.24 13.81 9.89
N VAL A 15 1.41 14.29 10.32
CA VAL A 15 2.47 13.44 10.88
C VAL A 15 1.99 12.76 12.16
N VAL A 16 1.33 13.50 13.06
CA VAL A 16 0.76 12.94 14.29
C VAL A 16 -0.29 11.88 13.97
N ILE A 17 -1.20 12.13 13.02
CA ILE A 17 -2.23 11.16 12.61
C ILE A 17 -1.58 9.89 12.05
N VAL A 18 -0.55 9.99 11.21
CA VAL A 18 0.15 8.83 10.65
C VAL A 18 0.88 8.03 11.73
N VAL A 19 1.54 8.70 12.68
CA VAL A 19 2.25 8.03 13.80
C VAL A 19 1.26 7.32 14.74
N VAL A 20 0.15 7.97 15.09
CA VAL A 20 -0.89 7.38 15.95
C VAL A 20 -1.59 6.21 15.26
N SER A 21 -1.86 6.32 13.96
CA SER A 21 -2.49 5.24 13.17
C SER A 21 -1.52 4.09 12.91
N GLY A 22 -0.22 4.37 12.75
CA GLY A 22 0.82 3.36 12.59
C GLY A 22 0.98 2.47 13.82
N ALA A 23 0.78 3.00 15.03
CA ALA A 23 0.79 2.21 16.25
C ALA A 23 -0.36 1.17 16.33
N ALA A 24 -1.49 1.43 15.67
CA ALA A 24 -2.62 0.49 15.61
C ALA A 24 -2.40 -0.66 14.61
N ALA A 25 -1.46 -0.54 13.68
CA ALA A 25 -1.21 -1.57 12.64
C ALA A 25 -0.14 -2.61 13.02
N ILE A 26 0.56 -2.43 14.15
CA ILE A 26 1.60 -3.37 14.61
C ILE A 26 0.97 -4.52 15.45
N GLY A 27 -0.30 -4.40 15.82
CA GLY A 27 -0.99 -5.36 16.68
C GLY A 27 -1.77 -6.44 15.94
N SER A 28 -1.07 -7.49 15.47
CA SER A 28 -1.48 -8.90 15.54
C SER A 28 -0.63 -9.77 14.59
N GLY A 29 0.69 -9.72 14.74
CA GLY A 29 1.53 -10.83 14.27
C GLY A 29 1.26 -12.04 15.16
N GLY A 30 0.22 -12.81 14.85
CA GLY A 30 -0.09 -14.05 15.56
C GLY A 30 1.13 -14.98 15.50
N VAL A 31 1.71 -15.28 16.66
CA VAL A 31 2.77 -16.29 16.77
C VAL A 31 2.12 -17.65 16.54
N VAL A 32 2.27 -18.22 15.35
CA VAL A 32 1.88 -19.61 15.09
C VAL A 32 2.86 -20.50 15.82
N ARG A 33 2.47 -20.96 17.01
CA ARG A 33 3.18 -22.02 17.72
C ARG A 33 2.82 -23.33 17.03
N ALA A 34 3.78 -23.93 16.32
CA ALA A 34 3.62 -25.28 15.80
C ALA A 34 3.53 -26.25 16.98
N THR A 35 2.33 -26.76 17.28
CA THR A 35 2.19 -27.99 18.04
C THR A 35 2.50 -29.13 17.07
N VAL A 36 3.51 -29.92 17.39
CA VAL A 36 3.74 -31.20 16.72
C VAL A 36 2.78 -32.17 17.40
N ASP A 37 1.60 -32.35 16.81
CA ASP A 37 0.73 -33.47 17.15
C ASP A 37 1.33 -34.74 16.53
N ASP A 38 1.67 -35.72 17.37
CA ASP A 38 2.15 -37.06 17.02
C ASP A 38 0.96 -37.93 16.52
N ASP A 39 0.19 -37.40 15.57
CA ASP A 39 -0.88 -38.13 14.89
C ASP A 39 -0.25 -38.91 13.71
N PRO A 40 -0.62 -40.19 13.47
CA PRO A 40 -0.16 -40.93 12.30
C PRO A 40 -0.36 -40.11 11.01
N PRO A 41 0.59 -40.15 10.06
CA PRO A 41 0.58 -39.26 8.91
C PRO A 41 -0.77 -39.37 8.19
N PRO A 42 -1.52 -38.28 8.04
CA PRO A 42 -2.79 -38.33 7.32
C PRO A 42 -2.49 -38.82 5.91
N THR A 43 -3.14 -39.91 5.51
CA THR A 43 -3.02 -40.54 4.17
C THR A 43 -3.53 -39.65 3.03
N ARG A 44 -3.89 -38.41 3.33
CA ARG A 44 -4.26 -37.37 2.37
C ARG A 44 -3.65 -36.07 2.88
N ALA A 45 -2.83 -35.41 2.05
CA ALA A 45 -2.33 -34.07 2.34
C ALA A 45 -3.51 -33.17 2.75
N PRO A 46 -3.39 -32.34 3.80
CA PRO A 46 -4.43 -31.38 4.12
C PRO A 46 -4.65 -30.54 2.87
N VAL A 47 -5.87 -30.61 2.31
CA VAL A 47 -6.27 -29.74 1.20
C VAL A 47 -6.40 -28.34 1.78
N THR A 48 -5.27 -27.63 1.84
CA THR A 48 -5.27 -26.21 2.15
C THR A 48 -5.92 -25.52 0.96
N VAL A 49 -7.21 -25.23 1.11
CA VAL A 49 -7.98 -24.42 0.16
C VAL A 49 -7.33 -23.04 0.16
N ASN A 50 -6.53 -22.76 -0.86
CA ASN A 50 -5.77 -21.52 -0.98
C ASN A 50 -6.58 -20.56 -1.88
N GLU A 51 -7.11 -19.48 -1.30
CA GLU A 51 -7.89 -18.46 -2.02
C GLU A 51 -7.16 -17.82 -3.22
N PHE A 52 -5.82 -17.94 -3.26
CA PHE A 52 -4.98 -17.43 -4.34
C PHE A 52 -4.69 -18.46 -5.42
N LEU A 53 -5.13 -19.71 -5.25
CA LEU A 53 -4.91 -20.81 -6.18
C LEU A 53 -6.23 -21.19 -6.84
N PRO A 54 -6.39 -20.96 -8.16
CA PRO A 54 -7.61 -21.38 -8.84
C PRO A 54 -7.69 -22.91 -8.85
N GLU A 55 -8.76 -23.44 -8.27
CA GLU A 55 -9.03 -24.90 -8.19
C GLU A 55 -9.41 -25.48 -9.57
N ASP A 56 -9.91 -24.63 -10.47
CA ASP A 56 -10.53 -25.02 -11.73
C ASP A 56 -9.55 -25.07 -12.92
N ARG A 57 -8.28 -24.68 -12.71
CA ARG A 57 -7.29 -24.48 -13.80
C ARG A 57 -5.87 -24.85 -13.37
N SER A 58 -5.10 -25.45 -14.29
CA SER A 58 -3.68 -25.74 -14.03
C SER A 58 -2.86 -24.45 -13.98
N LEU A 59 -1.96 -24.32 -13.00
CA LEU A 59 -1.09 -23.14 -12.84
C LEU A 59 -0.17 -22.91 -14.05
N GLY A 60 0.14 -23.98 -14.79
CA GLY A 60 0.93 -23.93 -16.02
C GLY A 60 0.26 -23.12 -17.13
N ASP A 61 -1.08 -23.10 -17.17
CA ASP A 61 -1.84 -22.36 -18.18
C ASP A 61 -1.89 -20.85 -17.90
N CYS A 62 -1.65 -20.45 -16.65
CA CYS A 62 -1.70 -19.05 -16.19
C CYS A 62 -0.32 -18.44 -15.96
N ILE A 63 0.76 -19.23 -15.96
CA ILE A 63 2.15 -18.79 -15.86
C ILE A 63 2.76 -18.67 -17.28
N SER A 64 2.27 -17.69 -18.04
CA SER A 64 2.77 -17.40 -19.39
C SER A 64 3.10 -15.93 -19.54
N ALA A 65 4.03 -15.61 -20.45
CA ALA A 65 4.31 -14.22 -20.83
C ALA A 65 3.06 -13.50 -21.38
N VAL A 66 2.07 -14.28 -21.85
CA VAL A 66 0.73 -13.81 -22.22
C VAL A 66 -0.31 -14.67 -21.49
N PRO A 67 -0.74 -14.28 -20.28
CA PRO A 67 -1.76 -15.01 -19.53
C PRO A 67 -3.11 -14.97 -20.26
N LYS A 68 -3.84 -16.08 -20.23
CA LYS A 68 -5.21 -16.15 -20.75
C LYS A 68 -6.12 -15.21 -19.93
N PRO A 69 -7.10 -14.51 -20.54
CA PRO A 69 -8.03 -13.68 -19.76
C PRO A 69 -8.73 -14.53 -18.68
N GLY A 70 -8.74 -14.03 -17.45
CA GLY A 70 -9.28 -14.76 -16.28
C GLY A 70 -8.25 -15.52 -15.43
N CYS A 71 -6.95 -15.43 -15.74
CA CYS A 71 -5.87 -16.06 -14.96
C CYS A 71 -5.47 -15.33 -13.64
N GLY A 72 -6.36 -14.51 -13.08
CA GLY A 72 -6.16 -13.84 -11.81
C GLY A 72 -7.29 -14.15 -10.84
N SER A 73 -6.95 -14.58 -9.62
CA SER A 73 -7.93 -14.62 -8.52
C SER A 73 -8.47 -13.20 -8.28
N GLU A 74 -9.78 -13.06 -8.06
CA GLU A 74 -10.45 -11.79 -7.75
C GLU A 74 -9.82 -11.07 -6.53
N ALA A 75 -9.08 -11.82 -5.69
CA ALA A 75 -8.28 -11.30 -4.60
C ALA A 75 -7.10 -10.40 -5.04
N ARG A 76 -6.60 -10.55 -6.29
CA ARG A 76 -5.45 -9.80 -6.83
C ARG A 76 -5.81 -8.47 -7.51
N GLY A 77 -7.06 -8.02 -7.43
CA GLY A 77 -7.56 -6.85 -8.17
C GLY A 77 -8.63 -6.04 -7.45
N GLY A 78 -8.70 -6.10 -6.12
CA GLY A 78 -9.72 -5.43 -5.34
C GLY A 78 -9.53 -3.91 -5.22
N TRP A 79 -10.59 -3.20 -4.83
CA TRP A 79 -10.57 -1.76 -4.53
C TRP A 79 -9.48 -1.35 -3.53
N ARG A 80 -9.06 -2.28 -2.65
CA ARG A 80 -7.94 -2.11 -1.71
C ARG A 80 -6.61 -1.84 -2.43
N GLN A 81 -6.32 -2.55 -3.53
CA GLN A 81 -5.13 -2.32 -4.33
C GLN A 81 -5.17 -0.96 -5.03
N GLY A 82 -6.34 -0.54 -5.48
CA GLY A 82 -6.58 0.82 -5.99
C GLY A 82 -6.30 1.90 -4.95
N LEU A 83 -6.68 1.67 -3.69
CA LEU A 83 -6.39 2.58 -2.58
C LEU A 83 -4.90 2.70 -2.29
N VAL A 84 -4.17 1.59 -2.26
CA VAL A 84 -2.71 1.62 -2.05
C VAL A 84 -2.03 2.41 -3.18
N LEU A 85 -2.41 2.15 -4.43
CA LEU A 85 -1.92 2.89 -5.59
C LEU A 85 -2.24 4.39 -5.46
N ALA A 86 -3.48 4.73 -5.10
CA ALA A 86 -3.91 6.12 -4.92
C ALA A 86 -3.13 6.81 -3.78
N ALA A 87 -2.87 6.11 -2.68
CA ALA A 87 -2.09 6.64 -1.55
C ALA A 87 -0.64 6.98 -1.96
N ILE A 88 0.00 6.10 -2.73
CA ILE A 88 1.35 6.34 -3.26
C ILE A 88 1.35 7.54 -4.20
N LEU A 89 0.41 7.59 -5.15
CA LEU A 89 0.29 8.71 -6.09
C LEU A 89 0.02 10.04 -5.39
N ALA A 90 -0.85 10.05 -4.38
CA ALA A 90 -1.15 11.23 -3.58
C ALA A 90 0.07 11.75 -2.83
N GLY A 91 0.87 10.85 -2.23
CA GLY A 91 2.12 11.20 -1.56
C GLY A 91 3.12 11.87 -2.51
N LEU A 92 3.33 11.27 -3.68
CA LEU A 92 4.22 11.83 -4.71
C LEU A 92 3.74 13.19 -5.22
N ALA A 93 2.44 13.32 -5.50
CA ALA A 93 1.84 14.56 -5.96
C ALA A 93 1.99 15.70 -4.93
N LEU A 94 1.85 15.38 -3.64
CA LEU A 94 2.01 16.36 -2.56
C LEU A 94 3.45 16.88 -2.47
N ILE A 95 4.44 15.99 -2.58
CA ILE A 95 5.86 16.38 -2.61
C ILE A 95 6.14 17.27 -3.83
N ALA A 96 5.73 16.85 -5.02
CA ALA A 96 5.92 17.62 -6.24
C ALA A 96 5.27 19.00 -6.18
N TRP A 97 4.03 19.09 -5.69
CA TRP A 97 3.34 20.35 -5.45
C TRP A 97 4.16 21.27 -4.54
N ARG A 98 4.70 20.75 -3.44
CA ARG A 98 5.47 21.56 -2.47
C ARG A 98 6.72 22.15 -3.10
N VAL A 99 7.45 21.37 -3.89
CA VAL A 99 8.63 21.83 -4.64
C VAL A 99 8.24 22.93 -5.62
N VAL A 100 7.20 22.70 -6.44
CA VAL A 100 6.74 23.67 -7.43
C VAL A 100 6.25 24.97 -6.77
N ALA A 101 5.48 24.87 -5.69
CA ALA A 101 4.98 26.02 -4.96
C ALA A 101 6.13 26.81 -4.28
N GLY A 102 7.15 26.13 -3.75
CA GLY A 102 8.37 26.78 -3.25
C GLY A 102 9.13 27.53 -4.35
N ALA A 103 9.37 26.88 -5.48
CA ALA A 103 10.05 27.48 -6.63
C ALA A 103 9.28 28.65 -7.26
N ARG A 104 7.94 28.61 -7.23
CA ARG A 104 7.11 29.73 -7.68
C ARG A 104 7.24 30.93 -6.75
N ARG A 105 7.18 30.73 -5.43
CA ARG A 105 7.36 31.82 -4.44
C ARG A 105 8.74 32.46 -4.53
N ALA A 106 9.80 31.68 -4.80
CA ALA A 106 11.15 32.20 -5.00
C ALA A 106 11.27 33.09 -6.27
N ARG A 107 10.55 32.75 -7.35
CA ARG A 107 10.55 33.50 -8.61
C ARG A 107 9.67 34.76 -8.59
N SER A 108 8.75 34.86 -7.65
CA SER A 108 7.86 36.02 -7.48
C SER A 108 8.43 37.10 -6.54
N GLY A 109 9.67 36.94 -6.06
CA GLY A 109 10.37 37.99 -5.31
C GLY A 109 10.64 39.23 -6.19
N PRO A 110 10.81 40.42 -5.60
CA PRO A 110 11.06 41.64 -6.35
C PRO A 110 12.29 41.47 -7.25
N VAL A 111 12.12 41.62 -8.57
CA VAL A 111 13.23 41.91 -9.47
C VAL A 111 13.66 43.32 -9.11
N ASP A 112 14.84 43.47 -8.53
CA ASP A 112 15.46 44.77 -8.33
C ASP A 112 15.99 45.22 -9.71
N PRO A 113 15.40 46.25 -10.35
CA PRO A 113 15.94 46.78 -11.59
C PRO A 113 17.20 47.58 -11.24
N ALA A 114 18.36 47.03 -11.61
CA ALA A 114 19.62 47.76 -11.63
C ALA A 114 19.60 48.90 -12.66
#